data_AF-A0A6A6AVK8-F1
#
_entry.id   AF-A0A6A6AVK8-F1
#
_cell.length_a   1.000
_cell.length_b   1.000
_cell.length_c   1.000
_cell.angle_alpha   90.00
_cell.angle_beta   90.00
_cell.angle_gamma   90.00
#
_symmetry.space_group_name_H-M   'P 1'
#
loop_
_entity.id
_entity.type
_entity.pdbx_description
1 polymer ?
#
loop_
_entity_poly.entity_id
_entity_poly.type
_entity_poly.pdbx_seq_one_letter_code
_entity_poly.pdbx_strand_id
1 'polypeptide(L)'
;MEISQEVLDKLKVRHGRDMSSDVIGLHFSLAQPPIMLAPKSTTFEAKTTNYEDVLAELQSLAQARSFTAYISGTDLPLDRAYDVSWMIEEEAVKSPKGALRIDDMYKGVSSEVVTWEQLCSRPPMYGAVGPDIPPSADADASRTVAESSKKRRLDESAAKPFDMEELANKVQDLQLSHDNFRQEHDDTVKTVREERDRIDKKVNELRDTHDEQIYELELDFDQLRTETDRKLEGDYHWIHGEMKGLADQAARLQIVVDGLQRTVDAVHGALNSERAE
;
A
#
# COMPACT_ATOMS: atom_id res chain seq x y z
N MET A 1 -15.95 14.33 0.87
CA MET A 1 -16.03 13.88 -0.53
C MET A 1 -16.80 12.57 -0.58
N GLU A 2 -18.07 12.62 -0.95
CA GLU A 2 -18.84 11.40 -1.28
C GLU A 2 -18.31 10.88 -2.62
N ILE A 3 -17.98 9.59 -2.71
CA ILE A 3 -17.74 8.98 -4.01
C ILE A 3 -19.09 8.98 -4.72
N SER A 4 -19.21 9.76 -5.79
CA SER A 4 -20.49 9.89 -6.48
C SER A 4 -20.94 8.52 -6.99
N GLN A 5 -22.24 8.24 -6.92
CA GLN A 5 -22.85 7.04 -7.48
C GLN A 5 -22.40 6.80 -8.93
N GLU A 6 -22.16 7.87 -9.67
CA GLU A 6 -21.68 7.84 -11.05
C GLU A 6 -20.25 7.28 -11.19
N VAL A 7 -19.35 7.60 -10.27
CA VAL A 7 -17.99 7.02 -10.24
C VAL A 7 -18.06 5.54 -9.87
N LEU A 8 -18.92 5.19 -8.91
CA LEU A 8 -19.18 3.79 -8.52
C LEU A 8 -19.77 2.98 -9.67
N ASP A 9 -20.70 3.54 -10.43
CA ASP A 9 -21.32 2.86 -11.56
C ASP A 9 -20.36 2.74 -12.76
N LYS A 10 -19.51 3.74 -13.01
CA LYS A 10 -18.45 3.66 -14.04
C LYS A 10 -17.41 2.58 -13.71
N LEU A 11 -17.13 2.34 -12.42
CA LEU A 11 -16.24 1.26 -11.98
C LEU A 11 -16.89 -0.12 -12.15
N LYS A 12 -18.19 -0.26 -11.84
CA LYS A 12 -18.96 -1.50 -12.06
C LYS A 12 -19.01 -1.92 -13.53
N VAL A 13 -19.20 -0.98 -14.44
CA VAL A 13 -19.32 -1.26 -15.88
C VAL A 13 -18.03 -1.83 -16.49
N ARG A 14 -16.85 -1.50 -15.96
CA ARG A 14 -15.57 -1.99 -16.51
C ARG A 14 -15.24 -3.45 -16.17
N HIS A 15 -15.84 -4.04 -15.15
CA HIS A 15 -15.38 -5.34 -14.61
C HIS A 15 -16.43 -6.46 -14.63
N GLY A 16 -17.67 -6.20 -15.05
CA GLY A 16 -18.65 -7.26 -15.40
C GLY A 16 -19.04 -8.25 -14.29
N ARG A 17 -18.62 -8.01 -13.04
CA ARG A 17 -19.00 -8.77 -11.85
C ARG A 17 -19.44 -7.81 -10.76
N ASP A 18 -20.32 -8.29 -9.88
CA ASP A 18 -20.72 -7.61 -8.66
C ASP A 18 -19.48 -7.24 -7.84
N MET A 19 -19.02 -5.99 -7.97
CA MET A 19 -17.93 -5.40 -7.19
C MET A 19 -18.19 -5.45 -5.67
N SER A 20 -19.41 -5.73 -5.24
CA SER A 20 -19.79 -5.69 -3.82
C SER A 20 -19.17 -6.79 -2.97
N SER A 21 -18.69 -7.89 -3.57
CA SER A 21 -18.05 -8.99 -2.81
C SER A 21 -16.52 -8.93 -2.80
N ASP A 22 -15.92 -8.18 -3.73
CA ASP A 22 -14.50 -8.31 -4.07
C ASP A 22 -13.69 -7.05 -3.76
N VAL A 23 -14.19 -6.13 -2.91
CA VAL A 23 -13.42 -4.95 -2.49
C VAL A 23 -13.15 -4.99 -0.99
N ILE A 24 -11.88 -4.88 -0.63
CA ILE A 24 -11.40 -4.84 0.74
C ILE A 24 -11.00 -3.40 1.07
N GLY A 25 -11.58 -2.84 2.13
CA GLY A 25 -11.15 -1.56 2.68
C GLY A 25 -10.10 -1.78 3.77
N LEU A 26 -8.91 -1.21 3.60
CA LEU A 26 -7.94 -1.08 4.68
C LEU A 26 -8.06 0.32 5.27
N HIS A 27 -8.60 0.42 6.47
CA HIS A 27 -8.67 1.68 7.20
C HIS A 27 -7.32 1.97 7.87
N PHE A 28 -6.87 3.21 7.90
CA PHE A 28 -5.62 3.62 8.53
C PHE A 28 -5.87 4.86 9.39
N SER A 29 -5.40 4.85 10.64
CA SER A 29 -5.37 6.05 11.49
C SER A 29 -3.96 6.62 11.62
N LEU A 30 -3.84 7.91 11.34
CA LEU A 30 -2.59 8.67 11.37
C LEU A 30 -2.39 9.33 12.73
N ALA A 31 -1.14 9.33 13.20
CA ALA A 31 -0.73 9.95 14.45
C ALA A 31 -0.84 11.47 14.43
N GLN A 32 -0.52 12.04 13.26
CA GLN A 32 -0.49 13.45 12.97
C GLN A 32 -1.10 13.66 11.58
N PRO A 33 -1.68 14.83 11.31
CA PRO A 33 -2.18 15.14 9.98
C PRO A 33 -1.06 15.06 8.93
N PRO A 34 -1.37 14.67 7.68
CA PRO A 34 -0.37 14.52 6.64
C PRO A 34 0.30 15.86 6.30
N ILE A 35 1.61 15.85 6.06
CA ILE A 35 2.34 17.03 5.58
C ILE A 35 1.95 17.26 4.12
N MET A 36 1.14 18.27 3.86
CA MET A 36 0.83 18.70 2.50
C MET A 36 1.96 19.55 1.91
N LEU A 37 2.52 19.09 0.79
CA LEU A 37 3.47 19.87 -0.01
C LEU A 37 2.69 20.72 -1.02
N ALA A 38 2.55 22.01 -0.73
CA ALA A 38 2.00 22.98 -1.67
C ALA A 38 3.13 23.68 -2.45
N PRO A 39 2.97 23.93 -3.77
CA PRO A 39 3.91 24.75 -4.52
C PRO A 39 4.02 26.16 -3.91
N LYS A 40 5.26 26.62 -3.67
CA LYS A 40 5.58 27.93 -3.05
C LYS A 40 4.92 29.15 -3.71
N SER A 41 4.48 29.04 -4.96
CA SER A 41 3.89 30.13 -5.75
C SER A 41 2.36 30.21 -5.68
N THR A 42 1.70 29.29 -4.98
CA THR A 42 0.23 29.34 -4.83
C THR A 42 -0.14 30.13 -3.58
N THR A 43 -0.49 31.40 -3.75
CA THR A 43 -1.37 32.05 -2.77
C THR A 43 -2.72 31.36 -2.87
N PHE A 44 -3.10 30.61 -1.83
CA PHE A 44 -4.41 29.96 -1.70
C PHE A 44 -5.50 31.00 -1.41
N GLU A 45 -5.61 32.03 -2.26
CA GLU A 45 -6.74 32.93 -2.27
C GLU A 45 -7.75 32.40 -3.29
N ALA A 46 -8.96 32.08 -2.82
CA ALA A 46 -10.03 31.64 -3.69
C ALA A 46 -10.38 32.76 -4.68
N LYS A 47 -9.97 32.62 -5.93
CA LYS A 47 -10.30 33.59 -7.00
C LYS A 47 -11.73 33.41 -7.51
N THR A 48 -12.35 32.27 -7.25
CA THR A 48 -13.73 31.94 -7.61
C THR A 48 -14.34 31.02 -6.55
N THR A 49 -15.67 30.97 -6.46
CA THR A 49 -16.40 30.09 -5.54
C THR A 49 -16.06 28.60 -5.72
N ASN A 50 -15.74 28.17 -6.95
CA ASN A 50 -15.29 26.79 -7.20
C ASN A 50 -13.91 26.48 -6.56
N TYR A 51 -13.07 27.49 -6.31
CA TYR A 51 -11.81 27.29 -5.58
C TYR A 51 -12.03 27.21 -4.07
N GLU A 52 -13.11 27.77 -3.53
CA GLU A 52 -13.41 27.68 -2.09
C GLU A 52 -13.68 26.24 -1.68
N ASP A 53 -14.47 25.51 -2.47
CA ASP A 53 -14.76 24.09 -2.22
C ASP A 53 -13.48 23.24 -2.29
N VAL A 54 -12.64 23.46 -3.31
CA VAL A 54 -11.37 22.73 -3.47
C VAL A 54 -10.39 23.05 -2.34
N LEU A 55 -10.34 24.31 -1.88
CA LEU A 55 -9.51 24.71 -0.74
C LEU A 55 -10.01 24.11 0.57
N ALA A 56 -11.33 24.08 0.76
CA ALA A 56 -11.95 23.46 1.92
C ALA A 56 -11.70 21.94 1.94
N GLU A 57 -11.75 21.28 0.78
CA GLU A 57 -11.42 19.86 0.63
C GLU A 57 -9.94 19.60 0.89
N LEU A 58 -9.03 20.42 0.33
CA LEU A 58 -7.59 20.32 0.58
C LEU A 58 -7.26 20.56 2.05
N GLN A 59 -7.90 21.54 2.69
CA GLN A 59 -7.74 21.80 4.12
C GLN A 59 -8.29 20.65 4.96
N SER A 60 -9.44 20.09 4.57
CA SER A 60 -10.00 18.89 5.21
C SER A 60 -9.06 17.69 5.07
N LEU A 61 -8.40 17.53 3.92
CA LEU A 61 -7.41 16.48 3.67
C LEU A 61 -6.13 16.70 4.49
N ALA A 62 -5.67 17.96 4.57
CA ALA A 62 -4.54 18.36 5.40
C ALA A 62 -4.77 18.08 6.89
N GLN A 63 -6.02 18.04 7.33
CA GLN A 63 -6.43 17.78 8.71
C GLN A 63 -6.88 16.34 8.94
N ALA A 64 -7.02 15.54 7.88
CA ALA A 64 -7.50 14.17 7.98
C ALA A 64 -6.51 13.33 8.79
N ARG A 65 -7.01 12.69 9.84
CA ARG A 65 -6.24 11.76 10.68
C ARG A 65 -6.54 10.31 10.38
N SER A 66 -7.32 10.04 9.34
CA SER A 66 -7.62 8.68 8.92
C SER A 66 -7.92 8.66 7.43
N PHE A 67 -7.54 7.58 6.76
CA PHE A 67 -7.92 7.32 5.37
C PHE A 67 -8.22 5.84 5.18
N THR A 68 -9.01 5.51 4.18
CA THR A 68 -9.30 4.11 3.82
C THR A 68 -8.81 3.87 2.41
N ALA A 69 -7.92 2.89 2.24
CA ALA A 69 -7.50 2.42 0.93
C ALA A 69 -8.41 1.26 0.50
N TYR A 70 -8.93 1.32 -0.72
CA TYR A 70 -9.76 0.27 -1.28
C TYR A 70 -8.90 -0.56 -2.24
N ILE A 71 -8.85 -1.87 -2.00
CA ILE A 71 -8.04 -2.83 -2.76
C ILE A 71 -8.97 -3.90 -3.31
N SER A 72 -8.70 -4.38 -4.52
CA SER A 72 -9.40 -5.54 -5.06
C SER A 72 -9.03 -6.80 -4.28
N GLY A 73 -10.03 -7.55 -3.81
CA GLY A 73 -9.88 -8.86 -3.19
C GLY A 73 -9.28 -9.92 -4.12
N THR A 74 -9.25 -9.65 -5.44
CA THR A 74 -8.47 -10.46 -6.39
C THR A 74 -6.97 -10.28 -6.24
N ASP A 75 -6.54 -9.09 -5.87
CA ASP A 75 -5.13 -8.69 -5.82
C ASP A 75 -4.55 -8.95 -4.44
N LEU A 76 -5.39 -8.81 -3.41
CA LEU A 76 -5.06 -9.11 -2.03
C LEU A 76 -6.17 -9.99 -1.42
N PRO A 77 -5.95 -11.32 -1.31
CA PRO A 77 -6.91 -12.19 -0.63
C PRO A 77 -7.18 -11.71 0.80
N LEU A 78 -8.39 -11.91 1.29
CA LEU A 78 -8.83 -11.42 2.61
C LEU A 78 -7.92 -11.90 3.75
N ASP A 79 -7.49 -13.16 3.72
CA ASP A 79 -6.55 -13.71 4.72
C ASP A 79 -5.22 -12.94 4.74
N ARG A 80 -4.72 -12.56 3.57
CA ARG A 80 -3.50 -11.73 3.45
C ARG A 80 -3.73 -10.30 3.90
N ALA A 81 -4.93 -9.76 3.70
CA ALA A 81 -5.30 -8.45 4.21
C ALA A 81 -5.30 -8.44 5.75
N TYR A 82 -5.81 -9.51 6.39
CA TYR A 82 -5.71 -9.69 7.83
C TYR A 82 -4.27 -9.85 8.31
N ASP A 83 -3.44 -10.63 7.62
CA ASP A 83 -2.02 -10.76 7.94
C ASP A 83 -1.29 -9.40 7.88
N VAL A 84 -1.50 -8.64 6.80
CA VAL A 84 -0.93 -7.29 6.62
C VAL A 84 -1.42 -6.36 7.73
N SER A 85 -2.71 -6.43 8.04
CA SER A 85 -3.30 -5.63 9.10
C SER A 85 -2.68 -5.93 10.47
N TRP A 86 -2.54 -7.21 10.79
CA TRP A 86 -1.91 -7.69 12.01
C TRP A 86 -0.43 -7.28 12.08
N MET A 87 0.32 -7.41 10.98
CA MET A 87 1.74 -7.01 10.93
C MET A 87 1.94 -5.50 11.14
N ILE A 88 0.96 -4.69 10.74
CA ILE A 88 0.96 -3.24 10.93
C ILE A 88 0.65 -2.88 12.39
N GLU A 89 -0.29 -3.58 13.03
CA GLU A 89 -0.61 -3.40 14.45
C GLU A 89 0.54 -3.80 15.38
N GLU A 90 1.26 -4.89 15.05
CA GLU A 90 2.40 -5.39 15.83
C GLU A 90 3.73 -4.63 15.55
N GLU A 91 3.69 -3.49 14.85
CA GLU A 91 4.86 -2.69 14.45
C GLU A 91 5.96 -3.50 13.72
N ALA A 92 5.59 -4.64 13.10
CA ALA A 92 6.52 -5.55 12.45
C ALA A 92 7.00 -5.01 11.09
N VAL A 93 6.23 -4.09 10.50
CA VAL A 93 6.57 -3.42 9.23
C VAL A 93 7.35 -2.14 9.53
N LYS A 94 8.64 -2.13 9.17
CA LYS A 94 9.49 -0.94 9.23
C LYS A 94 9.66 -0.34 7.85
N SER A 95 9.62 0.98 7.78
CA SER A 95 9.92 1.69 6.54
C SER A 95 11.35 1.37 6.06
N PRO A 96 11.55 1.12 4.75
CA PRO A 96 12.88 0.96 4.18
C PRO A 96 13.76 2.19 4.47
N LYS A 97 15.05 1.98 4.74
CA LYS A 97 15.99 3.09 4.97
C LYS A 97 16.04 4.01 3.74
N GLY A 98 15.67 5.27 3.91
CA GLY A 98 15.68 6.30 2.85
C GLY A 98 14.33 6.60 2.21
N ALA A 99 13.29 5.80 2.49
CA ALA A 99 11.91 6.18 2.20
C ALA A 99 11.41 7.19 3.25
N LEU A 100 10.39 7.99 2.90
CA LEU A 100 9.64 8.77 3.90
C LEU A 100 9.21 7.79 5.00
N ARG A 101 9.60 8.06 6.25
CA ARG A 101 9.29 7.17 7.37
C ARG A 101 7.78 7.13 7.58
N ILE A 102 7.14 6.09 7.04
CA ILE A 102 5.74 5.77 7.29
C ILE A 102 5.55 5.58 8.80
N ASP A 103 6.57 5.03 9.47
CA ASP A 103 6.65 4.83 10.92
C ASP A 103 6.54 6.14 11.74
N ASP A 104 6.91 7.29 11.17
CA ASP A 104 6.79 8.60 11.84
C ASP A 104 5.38 9.21 11.62
N MET A 105 4.66 8.80 10.56
CA MET A 105 3.31 9.27 10.23
C MET A 105 2.20 8.40 10.85
N TYR A 106 2.51 7.11 11.08
CA TYR A 106 1.58 6.10 11.52
C TYR A 106 1.93 5.65 12.95
N LYS A 107 0.96 5.69 13.88
CA LYS A 107 1.18 5.33 15.30
C LYS A 107 0.76 3.89 15.65
N GLY A 108 0.58 3.02 14.67
CA GLY A 108 0.14 1.64 14.93
C GLY A 108 -1.32 1.52 15.39
N VAL A 109 -2.14 2.57 15.30
CA VAL A 109 -3.51 2.52 15.82
C VAL A 109 -4.44 2.05 14.70
N SER A 110 -4.59 0.72 14.66
CA SER A 110 -5.58 -0.06 13.91
C SER A 110 -5.61 0.15 12.41
N SER A 111 -5.11 -0.86 11.69
CA SER A 111 -5.74 -1.19 10.42
C SER A 111 -6.92 -2.09 10.71
N GLU A 112 -8.12 -1.66 10.33
CA GLU A 112 -9.29 -2.51 10.37
C GLU A 112 -9.60 -2.92 8.92
N VAL A 113 -9.73 -4.23 8.70
CA VAL A 113 -10.22 -4.76 7.43
C VAL A 113 -11.73 -4.51 7.42
N VAL A 114 -12.14 -3.48 6.69
CA VAL A 114 -13.55 -3.12 6.56
C VAL A 114 -14.09 -3.80 5.30
N THR A 115 -15.03 -4.71 5.50
CA THR A 115 -15.76 -5.36 4.40
C THR A 115 -16.79 -4.39 3.79
N TRP A 116 -17.17 -4.65 2.53
CA TRP A 116 -18.17 -3.83 1.82
C TRP A 116 -19.49 -3.68 2.59
N GLU A 117 -19.92 -4.73 3.28
CA GLU A 117 -21.15 -4.75 4.10
C GLU A 117 -21.05 -3.79 5.30
N GLN A 118 -19.87 -3.66 5.90
CA GLN A 118 -19.62 -2.74 7.02
C GLN A 118 -19.56 -1.29 6.55
N LEU A 119 -18.98 -1.02 5.38
CA LEU A 119 -18.92 0.32 4.77
C LEU A 119 -20.31 0.88 4.48
N CYS A 120 -21.25 0.05 4.07
CA CYS A 120 -22.63 0.46 3.76
C CYS A 120 -23.47 0.72 5.02
N SER A 121 -23.03 0.27 6.19
CA SER A 121 -23.79 0.34 7.46
C SER A 121 -23.49 1.57 8.32
N ARG A 122 -22.38 2.28 8.07
CA ARG A 122 -22.03 3.56 8.70
C ARG A 122 -21.51 4.54 7.67
N PRO A 123 -22.31 5.54 7.23
CA PRO A 123 -21.74 6.66 6.50
C PRO A 123 -20.74 7.38 7.43
N PRO A 124 -19.53 7.75 6.94
CA PRO A 124 -18.59 8.52 7.74
C PRO A 124 -19.23 9.85 8.14
N MET A 125 -19.33 10.11 9.45
CA MET A 125 -19.84 11.37 9.99
C MET A 125 -18.81 12.49 9.76
N TYR A 126 -18.82 13.10 8.57
CA TYR A 126 -18.04 14.29 8.24
C TYR A 126 -18.69 15.61 8.75
N GLY A 127 -19.49 15.54 9.82
CA GLY A 127 -20.29 16.68 10.30
C GLY A 127 -19.88 17.27 11.65
N ALA A 128 -18.91 16.70 12.36
CA ALA A 128 -18.69 17.03 13.78
C ALA A 128 -17.30 17.62 14.11
N VAL A 129 -16.64 18.26 13.15
CA VAL A 129 -15.41 19.05 13.42
C VAL A 129 -15.60 20.48 12.97
N GLY A 130 -16.65 21.12 13.50
CA GLY A 130 -16.67 22.58 13.65
C GLY A 130 -16.17 22.93 15.06
N PRO A 131 -15.47 24.05 15.26
CA PRO A 131 -15.23 24.56 16.61
C PRO A 131 -16.58 24.83 17.31
N ASP A 132 -16.69 24.50 18.59
CA ASP A 132 -17.82 24.93 19.44
C ASP A 132 -17.99 26.45 19.29
N ILE A 133 -19.09 26.86 18.66
CA ILE A 133 -19.45 28.27 18.54
C ILE A 133 -19.88 28.74 19.94
N PRO A 134 -19.20 29.72 20.56
CA PRO A 134 -19.70 30.29 21.82
C PRO A 134 -21.06 30.96 21.56
N PRO A 135 -21.99 30.93 22.53
CA PRO A 135 -23.35 31.43 22.32
C PRO A 135 -23.32 32.91 21.96
N SER A 136 -23.72 33.23 20.72
CA SER A 136 -23.86 34.60 20.27
C SER A 136 -25.08 35.21 20.93
N ALA A 137 -24.85 36.19 21.79
CA ALA A 137 -25.89 37.09 22.24
C ALA A 137 -26.35 37.98 21.07
N ASP A 138 -27.66 38.07 20.96
CA ASP A 138 -28.46 39.13 20.36
C ASP A 138 -28.36 39.35 18.84
N ALA A 139 -29.38 38.78 18.20
CA ALA A 139 -30.03 39.27 17.01
C ALA A 139 -30.40 40.76 17.14
N ASP A 140 -30.08 41.55 16.11
CA ASP A 140 -31.01 42.41 15.38
C ASP A 140 -30.26 43.48 14.60
N ALA A 141 -30.17 43.33 13.28
CA ALA A 141 -30.13 44.45 12.34
C ALA A 141 -30.43 43.98 10.91
N SER A 142 -31.73 43.94 10.63
CA SER A 142 -32.40 44.17 9.34
C SER A 142 -31.57 44.75 8.18
N ARG A 143 -31.82 44.20 6.98
CA ARG A 143 -32.01 44.83 5.65
C ARG A 143 -30.88 45.78 5.16
N THR A 144 -30.36 45.63 3.95
CA THR A 144 -31.08 45.98 2.70
C THR A 144 -30.46 45.33 1.47
N VAL A 145 -31.34 44.79 0.60
CA VAL A 145 -31.07 44.53 -0.82
C VAL A 145 -30.87 45.87 -1.54
N ALA A 146 -29.77 46.01 -2.28
CA ALA A 146 -29.60 47.10 -3.23
C ALA A 146 -29.07 46.54 -4.56
N GLU A 147 -30.00 46.35 -5.48
CA GLU A 147 -29.74 46.21 -6.91
C GLU A 147 -28.98 47.44 -7.42
N SER A 148 -27.89 47.23 -8.16
CA SER A 148 -27.13 48.30 -8.80
C SER A 148 -26.65 47.83 -10.17
N SER A 149 -27.58 47.83 -11.12
CA SER A 149 -27.32 47.71 -12.54
C SER A 149 -26.61 48.99 -13.04
N LYS A 150 -25.27 49.01 -12.95
CA LYS A 150 -24.46 50.03 -13.62
C LYS A 150 -24.51 49.82 -15.13
N LYS A 151 -25.46 50.50 -15.78
CA LYS A 151 -25.39 50.87 -17.20
C LYS A 151 -24.04 51.55 -17.47
N ARG A 152 -23.09 50.82 -18.05
CA ARG A 152 -21.88 51.39 -18.64
C ARG A 152 -22.34 52.22 -19.85
N ARG A 153 -22.23 53.54 -19.72
CA ARG A 153 -22.30 54.47 -20.85
C ARG A 153 -21.20 54.04 -21.84
N LEU A 154 -21.60 53.71 -23.06
CA LEU A 154 -20.71 53.74 -24.21
C LEU A 154 -20.36 55.21 -24.43
N ASP A 155 -19.23 55.64 -23.89
CA ASP A 155 -18.56 56.84 -24.38
C ASP A 155 -17.96 56.46 -25.74
N GLU A 156 -18.53 57.03 -26.80
CA GLU A 156 -17.94 57.13 -28.14
C GLU A 156 -16.67 57.98 -28.04
N SER A 157 -15.61 57.39 -27.49
CA SER A 157 -14.25 57.89 -27.59
C SER A 157 -13.79 57.65 -29.01
N ALA A 158 -13.86 58.71 -29.83
CA ALA A 158 -13.11 58.97 -31.06
C ALA A 158 -12.31 57.75 -31.56
N ALA A 159 -12.82 57.10 -32.60
CA ALA A 159 -12.09 56.11 -33.37
C ALA A 159 -10.74 56.71 -33.80
N LYS A 160 -9.67 56.36 -33.07
CA LYS A 160 -8.31 56.59 -33.54
C LYS A 160 -8.20 55.93 -34.91
N PRO A 161 -7.64 56.60 -35.93
CA PRO A 161 -7.39 55.96 -37.22
C PRO A 161 -6.56 54.70 -36.95
N PHE A 162 -7.00 53.59 -37.53
CA PHE A 162 -6.37 52.29 -37.39
C PHE A 162 -4.93 52.42 -37.93
N ASP A 163 -3.95 52.43 -37.03
CA ASP A 163 -2.55 52.58 -37.40
C ASP A 163 -2.02 51.21 -37.88
N MET A 164 -2.03 51.04 -39.20
CA MET A 164 -1.55 49.83 -39.87
C MET A 164 -0.05 49.57 -39.60
N GLU A 165 0.71 50.62 -39.29
CA GLU A 165 2.14 50.50 -38.98
C GLU A 165 2.36 49.95 -37.57
N GLU A 166 1.56 50.40 -36.59
CA GLU A 166 1.54 49.82 -35.24
C GLU A 166 1.12 48.34 -35.26
N LEU A 167 0.13 47.98 -36.09
CA LEU A 167 -0.30 46.60 -36.25
C LEU A 167 0.77 45.74 -36.91
N ALA A 168 1.45 46.24 -37.94
CA ALA A 168 2.53 45.53 -38.62
C ALA A 168 3.69 45.24 -37.65
N ASN A 169 4.09 46.22 -36.83
CA ASN A 169 5.12 46.03 -35.81
C ASN A 169 4.70 44.98 -34.77
N LYS A 170 3.45 45.02 -34.29
CA LYS A 170 2.92 44.00 -33.35
C LYS A 170 2.89 42.60 -33.96
N VAL A 171 2.52 42.46 -35.23
CA VAL A 171 2.53 41.16 -35.92
C VAL A 171 3.96 40.64 -36.04
N GLN A 172 4.93 41.51 -36.36
CA GLN A 172 6.35 41.14 -36.42
C GLN A 172 6.90 40.73 -35.05
N ASP A 173 6.58 41.48 -33.99
CA ASP A 173 6.97 41.15 -32.62
C ASP A 173 6.37 39.81 -32.16
N LEU A 174 5.10 39.56 -32.49
CA LEU A 174 4.43 38.29 -32.18
C LEU A 174 5.03 37.12 -32.96
N GLN A 175 5.43 37.33 -34.22
CA GLN A 175 6.12 36.31 -35.02
C GLN A 175 7.48 35.96 -34.41
N LEU A 176 8.28 36.96 -34.05
CA LEU A 176 9.56 36.74 -33.37
C LEU A 176 9.38 36.04 -32.02
N SER A 177 8.38 36.44 -31.23
CA SER A 177 8.05 35.79 -29.96
C SER A 177 7.62 34.34 -30.15
N HIS A 178 6.83 34.05 -31.19
CA HIS A 178 6.39 32.70 -31.49
C HIS A 178 7.55 31.80 -31.93
N ASP A 179 8.46 32.31 -32.76
CA ASP A 179 9.62 31.56 -33.22
C ASP A 179 10.59 31.28 -32.07
N ASN A 180 10.81 32.25 -31.18
CA ASN A 180 11.60 32.04 -29.96
C ASN A 180 10.97 30.99 -29.03
N PHE A 181 9.66 31.06 -28.80
CA PHE A 181 8.96 30.09 -27.95
C PHE A 181 9.01 28.68 -28.56
N ARG A 182 8.86 28.58 -29.88
CA ARG A 182 8.97 27.31 -30.60
C ARG A 182 10.37 26.70 -30.46
N GLN A 183 11.40 27.53 -30.58
CA GLN A 183 12.78 27.07 -30.40
C GLN A 183 13.04 26.57 -28.97
N GLU A 184 12.61 27.33 -27.95
CA GLU A 184 12.73 26.92 -26.54
C GLU A 184 11.97 25.62 -26.24
N HIS A 185 10.77 25.46 -26.82
CA HIS A 185 10.00 24.23 -26.72
C HIS A 185 10.73 23.05 -27.36
N ASP A 186 11.30 23.23 -28.57
CA ASP A 186 12.05 22.17 -29.26
C ASP A 186 13.32 21.77 -28.48
N ASP A 187 14.02 22.73 -27.89
CA ASP A 187 15.18 22.48 -27.02
C ASP A 187 14.78 21.74 -25.74
N THR A 188 13.66 22.12 -25.12
CA THR A 188 13.12 21.45 -23.92
C THR A 188 12.68 20.03 -24.23
N VAL A 189 12.01 19.80 -25.35
CA VAL A 189 11.60 18.45 -25.78
C VAL A 189 12.82 17.58 -26.03
N LYS A 190 13.90 18.14 -26.60
CA LYS A 190 15.14 17.40 -26.82
C LYS A 190 15.80 16.98 -25.51
N THR A 191 15.94 17.89 -24.54
CA THR A 191 16.54 17.55 -23.23
C THR A 191 15.72 16.51 -22.47
N VAL A 192 14.39 16.62 -22.49
CA VAL A 192 13.50 15.63 -21.87
C VAL A 192 13.66 14.25 -22.51
N ARG A 193 13.82 14.17 -23.84
CA ARG A 193 14.07 12.90 -24.54
C ARG A 193 15.42 12.29 -24.13
N GLU A 194 16.47 13.10 -24.07
CA GLU A 194 17.80 12.63 -23.66
C GLU A 194 17.80 12.10 -22.23
N GLU A 195 17.14 12.79 -21.29
CA GLU A 195 16.98 12.31 -19.91
C GLU A 195 16.11 11.05 -19.82
N ARG A 196 15.04 10.97 -20.62
CA ARG A 196 14.19 9.77 -20.69
C ARG A 196 14.99 8.56 -21.19
N ASP A 197 15.78 8.71 -22.25
CA ASP A 197 16.61 7.63 -22.78
C ASP A 197 17.71 7.22 -21.79
N ARG A 198 18.23 8.19 -21.02
CA ARG A 198 19.19 7.93 -19.93
C ARG A 198 18.56 7.13 -18.78
N ILE A 199 17.32 7.46 -18.41
CA ILE A 199 16.56 6.73 -17.39
C ILE A 199 16.27 5.31 -17.89
N ASP A 200 15.78 5.15 -19.11
CA ASP A 200 15.48 3.84 -19.71
C ASP A 200 16.73 2.95 -19.72
N LYS A 201 17.90 3.51 -20.05
CA LYS A 201 19.16 2.78 -19.99
C LYS A 201 19.50 2.31 -18.58
N LYS A 202 19.39 3.18 -17.57
CA LYS A 202 19.64 2.82 -16.16
C LYS A 202 18.66 1.78 -15.64
N VAL A 203 17.39 1.88 -16.04
CA VAL A 203 16.36 0.90 -15.65
C VAL A 203 16.71 -0.48 -16.21
N ASN A 204 17.15 -0.55 -17.46
CA ASN A 204 17.59 -1.82 -18.05
C ASN A 204 18.85 -2.37 -17.38
N GLU A 205 19.86 -1.54 -17.12
CA GLU A 205 21.08 -1.96 -16.41
C GLU A 205 20.76 -2.51 -15.00
N LEU A 206 19.87 -1.84 -14.26
CA LEU A 206 19.42 -2.31 -12.94
C LEU A 206 18.63 -3.61 -13.02
N ARG A 207 17.79 -3.75 -14.04
CA ARG A 207 17.04 -4.98 -14.28
C ARG A 207 17.97 -6.16 -14.55
N ASP A 208 18.95 -5.99 -15.44
CA ASP A 208 19.92 -7.03 -15.77
C ASP A 208 20.72 -7.44 -14.52
N THR A 209 21.11 -6.45 -13.69
CA THR A 209 21.81 -6.71 -12.42
C THR A 209 20.95 -7.50 -11.44
N HIS A 210 19.65 -7.17 -11.32
CA HIS A 210 18.74 -7.90 -10.43
C HIS A 210 18.47 -9.32 -10.95
N ASP A 211 18.34 -9.51 -12.26
CA ASP A 211 18.14 -10.83 -12.86
C ASP A 211 19.37 -11.74 -12.60
N GLU A 212 20.59 -11.19 -12.66
CA GLU A 212 21.81 -11.91 -12.27
C GLU A 212 21.82 -12.28 -10.78
N GLN A 213 21.44 -11.36 -9.89
CA GLN A 213 21.38 -11.63 -8.44
C GLN A 213 20.33 -12.68 -8.08
N ILE A 214 19.17 -12.66 -8.74
CA ILE A 214 18.13 -13.67 -8.56
C ILE A 214 18.68 -15.05 -8.97
N TYR A 215 19.36 -15.13 -10.11
CA TYR A 215 19.96 -16.38 -10.59
C TYR A 215 21.01 -16.93 -9.61
N GLU A 216 21.88 -16.08 -9.06
CA GLU A 216 22.86 -16.49 -8.05
C GLU A 216 22.18 -17.01 -6.77
N LEU A 217 21.16 -16.31 -6.28
CA LEU A 217 20.40 -16.74 -5.11
C LEU A 217 19.68 -18.07 -5.33
N GLU A 218 19.06 -18.26 -6.50
CA GLU A 218 18.42 -19.53 -6.86
C GLU A 218 19.42 -20.69 -6.85
N LEU A 219 20.62 -20.46 -7.40
CA LEU A 219 21.69 -21.46 -7.41
C LEU A 219 22.17 -21.81 -6.00
N ASP A 220 22.35 -20.81 -5.13
CA ASP A 220 22.74 -21.02 -3.73
C ASP A 220 21.66 -21.76 -2.93
N PHE A 221 20.38 -21.43 -3.16
CA PHE A 221 19.26 -22.13 -2.54
C PHE A 221 19.19 -23.60 -2.96
N ASP A 222 19.39 -23.89 -4.23
CA ASP A 222 19.42 -25.27 -4.73
C ASP A 222 20.61 -26.05 -4.15
N GLN A 223 21.78 -25.44 -4.05
CA GLN A 223 22.94 -26.06 -3.40
C GLN A 223 22.65 -26.39 -1.94
N LEU A 224 22.16 -25.42 -1.16
CA LEU A 224 21.84 -25.59 0.25
C LEU A 224 20.78 -26.67 0.46
N ARG A 225 19.77 -26.72 -0.42
CA ARG A 225 18.75 -27.77 -0.40
C ARG A 225 19.36 -29.14 -0.62
N THR A 226 20.18 -29.32 -1.65
CA THR A 226 20.80 -30.62 -1.93
C THR A 226 21.79 -31.05 -0.85
N GLU A 227 22.48 -30.12 -0.19
CA GLU A 227 23.35 -30.42 0.94
C GLU A 227 22.55 -30.87 2.16
N THR A 228 21.45 -30.16 2.45
CA THR A 228 20.54 -30.49 3.55
C THR A 228 19.90 -31.87 3.33
N ASP A 229 19.42 -32.16 2.12
CA ASP A 229 18.82 -33.44 1.77
C ASP A 229 19.82 -34.59 1.92
N ARG A 230 21.06 -34.42 1.44
CA ARG A 230 22.13 -35.42 1.63
C ARG A 230 22.46 -35.67 3.09
N LYS A 231 22.51 -34.61 3.90
CA LYS A 231 22.79 -34.72 5.33
C LYS A 231 21.66 -35.47 6.05
N LEU A 232 20.41 -35.12 5.77
CA LEU A 232 19.23 -35.79 6.32
C LEU A 232 19.19 -37.27 5.92
N GLU A 233 19.49 -37.60 4.67
CA GLU A 233 19.56 -38.99 4.20
C GLU A 233 20.67 -39.78 4.91
N GLY A 234 21.84 -39.15 5.10
CA GLY A 234 22.93 -39.72 5.88
C GLY A 234 22.56 -40.00 7.33
N ASP A 235 21.94 -39.03 8.01
CA ASP A 235 21.49 -39.16 9.39
C ASP A 235 20.40 -40.24 9.52
N TYR A 236 19.45 -40.30 8.57
CA TYR A 236 18.43 -41.34 8.51
C TYR A 236 19.05 -42.73 8.40
N HIS A 237 20.00 -42.92 7.48
CA HIS A 237 20.68 -44.21 7.32
C HIS A 237 21.49 -44.61 8.56
N TRP A 238 22.15 -43.65 9.21
CA TRP A 238 22.89 -43.90 10.43
C TRP A 238 21.96 -44.34 11.57
N ILE A 239 20.89 -43.59 11.84
CA ILE A 239 19.89 -43.93 12.87
C ILE A 239 19.27 -45.30 12.58
N HIS A 240 18.88 -45.55 11.32
CA HIS A 240 18.28 -46.82 10.94
C HIS A 240 19.23 -48.00 11.15
N GLY A 241 20.53 -47.82 10.85
CA GLY A 241 21.57 -48.79 11.14
C GLY A 241 21.74 -49.07 12.63
N GLU A 242 21.76 -48.03 13.46
CA GLU A 242 21.88 -48.14 14.92
C GLU A 242 20.65 -48.84 15.53
N MET A 243 19.44 -48.45 15.12
CA MET A 243 18.20 -49.11 15.53
C MET A 243 18.19 -50.60 15.17
N LYS A 244 18.65 -50.97 13.97
CA LYS A 244 18.77 -52.36 13.57
C LYS A 244 19.75 -53.14 14.45
N GLY A 245 20.91 -52.54 14.77
CA GLY A 245 21.89 -53.13 15.69
C GLY A 245 21.32 -53.35 17.10
N LEU A 246 20.58 -52.38 17.63
CA LEU A 246 19.89 -52.50 18.91
C LEU A 246 18.80 -53.58 18.89
N ALA A 247 18.03 -53.69 17.80
CA ALA A 247 17.02 -54.74 17.63
C ALA A 247 17.66 -56.14 17.61
N ASP A 248 18.78 -56.31 16.91
CA ASP A 248 19.52 -57.58 16.87
C ASP A 248 20.09 -57.94 18.26
N GLN A 249 20.58 -56.94 19.01
CA GLN A 249 21.06 -57.15 20.38
C GLN A 249 19.93 -57.52 21.33
N ALA A 250 18.77 -56.87 21.22
CA ALA A 250 17.57 -57.20 22.00
C ALA A 250 17.10 -58.63 21.72
N ALA A 251 17.09 -59.06 20.46
CA ALA A 251 16.75 -60.44 20.08
C ALA A 251 17.70 -61.46 20.71
N ARG A 252 19.01 -61.18 20.74
CA ARG A 252 20.00 -62.05 21.40
C ARG A 252 19.77 -62.14 22.91
N LEU A 253 19.50 -61.02 23.56
CA LEU A 253 19.20 -60.99 25.00
C LEU A 253 17.92 -61.78 25.30
N GLN A 254 16.89 -61.65 24.46
CA GLN A 254 15.66 -62.43 24.61
C GLN A 254 15.92 -63.94 24.59
N ILE A 255 16.78 -64.42 23.68
CA ILE A 255 17.16 -65.85 23.63
C ILE A 255 17.82 -66.30 24.95
N VAL A 256 18.68 -65.46 25.53
CA VAL A 256 19.34 -65.76 26.82
C VAL A 256 18.33 -65.78 27.96
N VAL A 257 17.43 -64.80 28.02
CA VAL A 257 16.35 -64.73 29.02
C VAL A 257 15.45 -65.96 28.94
N ASP A 258 15.01 -66.33 27.74
CA ASP A 258 14.20 -67.52 27.51
C ASP A 258 14.94 -68.80 27.94
N GLY A 259 16.25 -68.87 27.70
CA GLY A 259 17.10 -69.98 28.14
C GLY A 259 17.18 -70.09 29.66
N LEU A 260 17.38 -68.97 30.36
CA LEU A 260 17.41 -68.91 31.82
C LEU A 260 16.05 -69.23 32.44
N GLN A 261 14.95 -68.77 31.84
CA GLN A 261 13.61 -69.10 32.33
C GLN A 261 13.37 -70.61 32.29
N ARG A 262 13.75 -71.28 31.19
CA ARG A 262 13.63 -72.75 31.08
C ARG A 262 14.46 -73.49 32.13
N THR A 263 15.65 -73.01 32.48
CA THR A 263 16.47 -73.66 33.52
C THR A 263 15.87 -73.46 34.90
N VAL A 264 15.34 -72.26 35.20
CA VAL A 264 14.60 -71.99 36.44
C VAL A 264 13.38 -72.90 36.56
N ASP A 265 12.58 -73.01 35.50
CA ASP A 265 11.39 -73.87 35.48
C ASP A 265 11.76 -75.35 35.69
N ALA A 266 12.86 -75.82 35.09
CA ALA A 266 13.34 -77.19 35.26
C ALA A 266 13.82 -77.46 36.70
N VAL A 267 14.59 -76.55 37.30
CA VAL A 267 15.05 -76.67 38.70
C VAL A 267 13.86 -76.64 39.65
N HIS A 268 12.89 -75.75 39.43
CA HIS A 268 11.68 -75.66 40.24
C HIS A 268 10.85 -76.95 40.14
N GLY A 269 10.72 -77.53 38.94
CA GLY A 269 10.08 -78.83 38.73
C GLY A 269 10.78 -79.96 39.48
N ALA A 270 12.11 -80.04 39.40
CA ALA A 270 12.91 -81.07 40.08
C ALA A 270 12.78 -81.00 41.62
N LEU A 271 12.84 -79.80 42.21
CA LEU A 271 12.65 -79.59 43.64
C LEU A 271 11.25 -80.01 44.12
N ASN A 272 10.23 -79.74 43.31
CA ASN A 272 8.86 -80.13 43.64
C ASN A 272 8.63 -81.64 43.54
N SER A 273 9.31 -82.33 42.62
CA SER A 273 9.26 -83.80 42.56
C SER A 273 9.99 -84.45 43.74
N GLU A 274 11.14 -83.93 44.15
CA GLU A 274 11.92 -84.46 45.29
C GLU A 274 11.17 -84.30 46.63
N ARG A 275 10.30 -83.30 46.74
CA ARG A 275 9.47 -83.06 47.94
C ARG A 275 8.21 -83.94 48.01
N ALA A 276 7.84 -84.60 46.92
CA ALA A 276 6.64 -85.43 46.83
C ALA A 276 6.92 -86.93 47.11
N GLU A 277 8.20 -87.33 47.16
CA GLU A 277 8.67 -88.65 47.61
C GLU A 277 8.92 -88.67 49.12
#